data_AF-A0A6N8JNH8-F1
#
_entry.id   AF-A0A6N8JNH8-F1
#
_cell.length_a   1.000
_cell.length_b   1.000
_cell.length_c   1.000
_cell.angle_alpha   90.00
_cell.angle_beta   90.00
_cell.angle_gamma   90.00
#
_symmetry.space_group_name_H-M   'P 1'
#
loop_
_entity.id
_entity.type
_entity.pdbx_description
1 polymer ?
#
loop_
_entity_poly.entity_id
_entity_poly.type
_entity_poly.pdbx_seq_one_letter_code
_entity_poly.pdbx_strand_id
1 'polypeptide(L)'
;MSKSQVLAWAADSPAGPLDITINLAKPEKDPRDIAQAAEPGSAMGAGGDCVLCWQRAADGSLTCAGAGGGAVRPVRLGDEEWAWWFSPYGYFPEHVIVSAPVHRPMAIDRGTIGRLIDFADAYPQWFIGSNADLPIVGGSLLAHDHFQGGGYRFPLMKAPVRRCFALPGLEGVQAGIVRWPASVVRLRAPGRGALLEAAGRVLEAWRTFVWEPSGIRPWTDEPGDAGPSERRYHNTANPILWREGDDYVMDLVLRNNRTTLEHPCGLFHVPERLFHIKKENIGLIEIMGRAILPGRLAAELPEVRPVCDRAYYEILQAAGVFKDDECGRAGWAAFIATL
;
A
#
# COMPACT_ATOMS: atom_id res chain seq x y z
N MET A 1 6.61 -16.99 24.68
CA MET A 1 6.50 -16.06 23.53
C MET A 1 7.76 -16.23 22.70
N SER A 2 7.69 -17.01 21.62
CA SER A 2 8.81 -17.18 20.70
C SER A 2 9.08 -15.82 20.05
N LYS A 3 10.26 -15.24 20.28
CA LYS A 3 10.68 -13.99 19.63
C LYS A 3 10.70 -14.28 18.12
N SER A 4 9.86 -13.57 17.37
CA SER A 4 9.98 -13.51 15.92
C SER A 4 11.42 -13.13 15.56
N GLN A 5 12.18 -14.08 14.99
CA GLN A 5 13.56 -13.90 14.58
C GLN A 5 13.57 -13.13 13.25
N VAL A 6 13.29 -11.84 13.30
CA VAL A 6 13.43 -10.96 12.13
C VAL A 6 14.89 -10.57 12.00
N LEU A 7 15.52 -10.98 10.90
CA LEU A 7 16.84 -10.45 10.53
C LEU A 7 16.62 -9.11 9.82
N ALA A 8 17.38 -8.08 10.19
CA ALA A 8 17.23 -6.75 9.61
C ALA A 8 18.57 -6.04 9.44
N TRP A 9 18.69 -5.26 8.37
CA TRP A 9 19.79 -4.33 8.13
C TRP A 9 19.33 -3.14 7.28
N ALA A 10 20.11 -2.06 7.28
CA ALA A 10 19.91 -0.93 6.39
C ALA A 10 20.74 -1.13 5.12
N ALA A 11 20.15 -0.84 3.97
CA ALA A 11 20.77 -0.92 2.65
C ALA A 11 20.84 0.48 2.02
N ASP A 12 22.03 0.91 1.60
CA ASP A 12 22.19 2.19 0.90
C ASP A 12 21.58 2.13 -0.50
N SER A 13 20.91 3.20 -0.91
CA SER A 13 20.32 3.31 -2.24
C SER A 13 20.32 4.76 -2.74
N PRO A 14 20.13 4.98 -4.06
CA PRO A 14 20.00 6.34 -4.61
C PRO A 14 18.83 7.16 -4.03
N ALA A 15 17.83 6.52 -3.41
CA ALA A 15 16.71 7.19 -2.74
C ALA A 15 16.93 7.41 -1.22
N GLY A 16 18.12 7.07 -0.71
CA GLY A 16 18.43 7.02 0.71
C GLY A 16 18.40 5.58 1.27
N PRO A 17 18.63 5.41 2.58
CA PRO A 17 18.67 4.10 3.20
C PRO A 17 17.31 3.41 3.16
N LEU A 18 17.29 2.16 2.72
CA LEU A 18 16.14 1.25 2.75
C LEU A 18 16.29 0.27 3.91
N ASP A 19 15.17 -0.16 4.50
CA ASP A 19 15.20 -1.21 5.50
C ASP A 19 15.02 -2.56 4.82
N ILE A 20 15.95 -3.50 5.02
CA ILE A 20 15.76 -4.87 4.56
C ILE A 20 15.45 -5.75 5.77
N THR A 21 14.39 -6.56 5.65
CA THR A 21 14.06 -7.56 6.66
C THR A 21 13.83 -8.93 6.04
N ILE A 22 14.18 -9.99 6.77
CA ILE A 22 13.79 -11.36 6.44
C ILE A 22 12.85 -11.84 7.55
N ASN A 23 11.62 -12.20 7.18
CA ASN A 23 10.64 -12.75 8.11
C ASN A 23 10.66 -14.29 8.09
N LEU A 24 11.22 -14.90 9.13
CA LEU A 24 11.28 -16.35 9.27
C LEU A 24 9.92 -17.00 9.62
N ALA A 25 8.95 -16.22 10.09
CA ALA A 25 7.65 -16.73 10.54
C ALA A 25 6.57 -16.72 9.45
N LYS A 26 6.83 -16.12 8.29
CA LYS A 26 5.85 -15.98 7.20
C LYS A 26 6.09 -17.07 6.13
N PRO A 27 5.09 -17.93 5.82
CA PRO A 27 5.17 -18.81 4.67
C PRO A 27 5.09 -18.00 3.37
N GLU A 28 5.94 -18.31 2.40
CA GLU A 28 5.91 -17.69 1.07
C GLU A 28 4.71 -18.18 0.26
N LYS A 29 4.08 -17.28 -0.50
CA LYS A 29 2.95 -17.59 -1.39
C LYS A 29 3.27 -17.28 -2.85
N ASP A 30 2.77 -18.09 -3.78
CA ASP A 30 2.83 -17.78 -5.22
C ASP A 30 1.82 -16.65 -5.54
N PRO A 31 2.17 -15.66 -6.40
CA PRO A 31 1.24 -14.61 -6.83
C PRO A 31 -0.07 -15.13 -7.42
N ARG A 32 -0.05 -16.29 -8.07
CA ARG A 32 -1.27 -16.92 -8.61
C ARG A 32 -2.21 -17.39 -7.49
N ASP A 33 -1.65 -17.92 -6.41
CA ASP A 33 -2.44 -18.33 -5.24
C ASP A 33 -3.03 -17.11 -4.53
N ILE A 34 -2.30 -15.98 -4.50
CA ILE A 34 -2.80 -14.71 -3.97
C ILE A 34 -3.95 -14.16 -4.83
N ALA A 35 -3.84 -14.26 -6.17
CA ALA A 35 -4.88 -13.82 -7.08
C ALA A 35 -6.16 -14.65 -6.91
N GLN A 36 -6.06 -15.98 -6.86
CA GLN A 36 -7.21 -16.88 -6.62
C GLN A 36 -7.89 -16.61 -5.27
N ALA A 37 -7.10 -16.30 -4.24
CA ALA A 37 -7.60 -15.93 -2.92
C ALA A 37 -8.36 -14.58 -2.89
N ALA A 38 -8.07 -13.67 -3.82
CA ALA A 38 -8.68 -12.36 -3.91
C ALA A 38 -10.02 -12.35 -4.67
N GLU A 39 -10.36 -13.45 -5.35
CA GLU A 39 -11.61 -13.56 -6.13
C GLU A 39 -12.87 -13.55 -5.24
N PRO A 40 -13.92 -12.80 -5.62
CA PRO A 40 -15.21 -12.83 -4.94
C PRO A 40 -15.81 -14.25 -4.95
N GLY A 41 -15.96 -14.87 -3.77
CA GLY A 41 -16.53 -16.22 -3.62
C GLY A 41 -15.53 -17.33 -3.27
N SER A 42 -14.24 -17.04 -3.14
CA SER A 42 -13.28 -17.99 -2.55
C SER A 42 -13.63 -18.30 -1.08
N ALA A 43 -13.24 -19.47 -0.56
CA ALA A 43 -13.49 -19.84 0.84
C ALA A 43 -12.96 -18.80 1.86
N MET A 44 -11.93 -18.04 1.48
CA MET A 44 -11.39 -16.91 2.25
C MET A 44 -12.24 -15.63 2.14
N GLY A 45 -13.01 -15.46 1.06
CA GLY A 45 -13.99 -14.38 0.87
C GLY A 45 -15.37 -14.67 1.50
N ALA A 46 -15.66 -15.91 1.91
CA ALA A 46 -16.92 -16.31 2.53
C ALA A 46 -17.02 -16.00 4.04
N GLY A 47 -16.09 -15.23 4.60
CA GLY A 47 -16.17 -14.66 5.95
C GLY A 47 -15.87 -15.59 7.14
N GLY A 48 -16.04 -16.91 7.00
CA GLY A 48 -15.91 -17.88 8.10
C GLY A 48 -14.54 -17.95 8.77
N ASP A 49 -13.45 -17.81 8.00
CA ASP A 49 -12.06 -17.92 8.48
C ASP A 49 -11.27 -16.59 8.38
N CYS A 50 -11.97 -15.46 8.26
CA CYS A 50 -11.31 -14.17 8.11
C CYS A 50 -10.64 -13.73 9.41
N VAL A 51 -9.30 -13.66 9.39
CA VAL A 51 -8.50 -13.20 10.54
C VAL A 51 -8.67 -11.72 10.88
N LEU A 52 -9.35 -10.95 10.03
CA LEU A 52 -9.63 -9.52 10.24
C LEU A 52 -11.05 -9.26 10.76
N CYS A 53 -11.93 -10.27 10.74
CA CYS A 53 -13.24 -10.21 11.37
C CYS A 53 -13.08 -10.10 12.88
N TRP A 54 -13.74 -9.11 13.46
CA TRP A 54 -13.81 -8.91 14.89
C TRP A 54 -15.27 -8.91 15.33
N GLN A 55 -15.49 -9.29 16.58
CA GLN A 55 -16.82 -9.38 17.16
C GLN A 55 -16.80 -8.90 18.60
N ARG A 56 -17.97 -8.49 19.09
CA ARG A 56 -18.17 -8.12 20.48
C ARG A 56 -18.57 -9.36 21.29
N ALA A 57 -17.79 -9.67 22.32
CA ALA A 57 -18.09 -10.74 23.26
C ALA A 57 -19.26 -10.35 24.19
N ALA A 58 -19.79 -11.32 24.91
CA ALA A 58 -20.92 -11.12 25.83
C ALA A 58 -20.62 -10.12 26.97
N ASP A 59 -19.35 -9.97 27.33
CA ASP A 59 -18.88 -8.99 28.33
C ASP A 59 -18.63 -7.58 27.73
N GLY A 60 -18.91 -7.39 26.44
CA GLY A 60 -18.72 -6.14 25.72
C GLY A 60 -17.31 -5.92 25.17
N SER A 61 -16.34 -6.80 25.47
CA SER A 61 -14.99 -6.72 24.92
C SER A 61 -14.97 -7.05 23.42
N LEU A 62 -14.00 -6.49 22.69
CA LEU A 62 -13.79 -6.84 21.29
C LEU A 62 -12.78 -7.98 21.18
N THR A 63 -13.04 -8.92 20.27
CA THR A 63 -12.17 -10.07 20.01
C THR A 63 -11.97 -10.24 18.50
N CYS A 64 -10.77 -10.66 18.11
CA CYS A 64 -10.40 -10.91 16.73
C CYS A 64 -9.36 -12.03 16.67
N ALA A 65 -9.54 -13.02 15.80
CA ALA A 65 -8.58 -14.12 15.65
C ALA A 65 -7.20 -13.61 15.23
N GLY A 66 -7.15 -12.61 14.34
CA GLY A 66 -5.90 -11.98 13.89
C GLY A 66 -5.19 -11.14 14.94
N ALA A 67 -5.78 -10.92 16.12
CA ALA A 67 -5.09 -10.28 17.24
C ALA A 67 -4.16 -11.23 17.99
N GLY A 68 -4.25 -12.55 17.78
CA GLY A 68 -3.34 -13.53 18.41
C GLY A 68 -3.37 -13.50 19.94
N GLY A 69 -4.50 -13.12 20.54
CA GLY A 69 -4.66 -12.91 21.99
C GLY A 69 -4.34 -11.50 22.49
N GLY A 70 -3.92 -10.59 21.60
CA GLY A 70 -3.76 -9.17 21.89
C GLY A 70 -5.08 -8.45 22.11
N ALA A 71 -5.04 -7.32 22.81
CA ALA A 71 -6.22 -6.49 23.04
C ALA A 71 -6.72 -5.84 21.75
N VAL A 72 -8.04 -5.90 21.53
CA VAL A 72 -8.73 -5.24 20.42
C VAL A 72 -9.47 -4.02 20.96
N ARG A 73 -9.32 -2.87 20.29
CA ARG A 73 -9.87 -1.58 20.75
C ARG A 73 -10.73 -0.95 19.67
N PRO A 74 -11.86 -0.31 20.03
CA PRO A 74 -12.68 0.41 19.06
C PRO A 74 -12.03 1.73 18.64
N VAL A 75 -12.33 2.17 17.42
CA VAL A 75 -12.07 3.51 16.91
C VAL A 75 -13.18 3.91 15.96
N ARG A 76 -13.68 5.14 16.05
CA ARG A 76 -14.75 5.62 15.18
C ARG A 76 -14.14 6.28 13.94
N LEU A 77 -14.42 5.73 12.76
CA LEU A 77 -13.96 6.24 11.46
C LEU A 77 -15.18 6.47 10.57
N GLY A 78 -15.39 7.71 10.14
CA GLY A 78 -16.65 8.17 9.59
C GLY A 78 -17.80 7.91 10.57
N ASP A 79 -18.85 7.28 10.06
CA ASP A 79 -20.03 6.91 10.87
C ASP A 79 -19.97 5.48 11.44
N GLU A 80 -18.85 4.78 11.24
CA GLU A 80 -18.70 3.37 11.60
C GLU A 80 -17.79 3.19 12.83
N GLU A 81 -18.12 2.21 13.68
CA GLU A 81 -17.19 1.71 14.71
C GLU A 81 -16.27 0.68 14.06
N TRP A 82 -15.00 1.02 13.91
CA TRP A 82 -13.94 0.13 13.49
C TRP A 82 -13.22 -0.43 14.72
N ALA A 83 -12.38 -1.44 14.53
CA ALA A 83 -11.53 -1.95 15.60
C ALA A 83 -10.06 -1.96 15.17
N TRP A 84 -9.15 -1.81 16.13
CA TRP A 84 -7.72 -1.94 15.90
C TRP A 84 -7.03 -2.80 16.96
N TRP A 85 -5.92 -3.41 16.57
CA TRP A 85 -5.06 -4.21 17.43
C TRP A 85 -3.62 -4.20 16.92
N PHE A 86 -2.67 -4.64 17.75
CA PHE A 86 -1.30 -4.84 17.30
C PHE A 86 -1.17 -6.14 16.53
N SER A 87 -0.55 -6.07 15.35
CA SER A 87 -0.30 -7.21 14.49
C SER A 87 0.60 -8.24 15.21
N PRO A 88 0.25 -9.52 15.23
CA PRO A 88 1.10 -10.56 15.78
C PRO A 88 2.37 -10.78 14.96
N TYR A 89 2.40 -10.33 13.69
CA TYR A 89 3.56 -10.45 12.81
C TYR A 89 4.66 -9.42 13.14
N GLY A 90 4.30 -8.27 13.73
CA GLY A 90 5.23 -7.31 14.30
C GLY A 90 6.35 -6.84 13.37
N TYR A 91 6.02 -6.45 12.13
CA TYR A 91 7.03 -6.04 11.13
C TYR A 91 7.88 -4.82 11.57
N PHE A 92 7.31 -3.98 12.43
CA PHE A 92 7.92 -2.80 13.02
C PHE A 92 7.28 -2.53 14.41
N PRO A 93 7.93 -1.72 15.28
CA PRO A 93 7.37 -1.37 16.59
C PRO A 93 5.98 -0.75 16.46
N GLU A 94 5.05 -1.18 17.31
CA GLU A 94 3.66 -0.72 17.32
C GLU A 94 2.95 -0.92 15.97
N HIS A 95 3.23 -2.00 15.23
CA HIS A 95 2.50 -2.33 14.00
C HIS A 95 1.03 -2.58 14.29
N VAL A 96 0.17 -1.63 13.93
CA VAL A 96 -1.29 -1.66 14.12
C VAL A 96 -1.98 -2.15 12.85
N ILE A 97 -3.03 -2.95 13.05
CA ILE A 97 -4.06 -3.26 12.05
C ILE A 97 -5.36 -2.57 12.50
N VAL A 98 -6.06 -1.92 11.57
CA VAL A 98 -7.37 -1.30 11.79
C VAL A 98 -8.35 -1.93 10.81
N SER A 99 -9.46 -2.52 11.26
CA SER A 99 -10.34 -3.35 10.44
C SER A 99 -11.80 -2.90 10.52
N ALA A 100 -12.47 -2.92 9.36
CA ALA A 100 -13.86 -2.53 9.24
C ALA A 100 -14.79 -3.45 10.04
N PRO A 101 -15.94 -2.94 10.55
CA PRO A 101 -16.91 -3.77 11.27
C PRO A 101 -17.59 -4.81 10.38
N VAL A 102 -17.77 -4.49 9.10
CA VAL A 102 -18.41 -5.36 8.11
C VAL A 102 -17.34 -5.97 7.23
N HIS A 103 -17.41 -7.29 7.02
CA HIS A 103 -16.58 -7.97 6.02
C HIS A 103 -16.99 -7.49 4.63
N ARG A 104 -16.18 -6.60 4.06
CA ARG A 104 -16.36 -6.07 2.71
C ARG A 104 -15.00 -5.92 2.03
N PRO A 105 -14.92 -6.03 0.69
CA PRO A 105 -13.67 -5.80 -0.02
C PRO A 105 -13.07 -4.44 0.30
N MET A 106 -11.74 -4.38 0.30
CA MET A 106 -11.01 -3.11 0.39
C MET A 106 -11.43 -2.18 -0.75
N ALA A 107 -11.45 -0.88 -0.46
CA ALA A 107 -11.68 0.16 -1.47
C ALA A 107 -10.70 1.31 -1.25
N ILE A 108 -10.19 1.89 -2.33
CA ILE A 108 -9.45 3.15 -2.32
C ILE A 108 -10.31 4.23 -2.97
N ASP A 109 -11.02 4.97 -2.12
CA ASP A 109 -11.87 6.07 -2.51
C ASP A 109 -11.72 7.28 -1.56
N ARG A 110 -12.54 8.29 -1.79
CA ARG A 110 -12.58 9.49 -0.96
C ARG A 110 -13.01 9.20 0.48
N GLY A 111 -13.87 8.19 0.70
CA GLY A 111 -14.24 7.71 2.03
C GLY A 111 -13.06 7.09 2.75
N THR A 112 -12.21 6.32 2.06
CA THR A 112 -10.96 5.79 2.60
C THR A 112 -10.04 6.91 3.08
N ILE A 113 -9.86 7.97 2.28
CA ILE A 113 -9.07 9.14 2.70
C ILE A 113 -9.66 9.77 3.97
N GLY A 114 -10.98 9.94 4.04
CA GLY A 114 -11.67 10.45 5.24
C GLY A 114 -11.39 9.60 6.48
N ARG A 115 -11.53 8.27 6.38
CA ARG A 115 -11.27 7.35 7.48
C ARG A 115 -9.82 7.35 7.95
N LEU A 116 -8.86 7.50 7.02
CA LEU A 116 -7.45 7.67 7.40
C LEU A 116 -7.25 8.95 8.21
N ILE A 117 -7.89 10.06 7.81
CA ILE A 117 -7.83 11.32 8.54
C ILE A 117 -8.46 11.19 9.93
N ASP A 118 -9.63 10.56 10.05
CA ASP A 118 -10.26 10.33 11.36
C ASP A 118 -9.37 9.52 12.30
N PHE A 119 -8.65 8.52 11.76
CA PHE A 119 -7.67 7.77 12.55
C PHE A 119 -6.48 8.62 12.97
N ALA A 120 -5.95 9.45 12.07
CA ALA A 120 -4.84 10.36 12.36
C ALA A 120 -5.23 11.46 13.38
N ASP A 121 -6.51 11.84 13.44
CA ASP A 121 -7.04 12.75 14.46
C ASP A 121 -7.11 12.04 15.83
N ALA A 122 -7.52 10.78 15.87
CA ALA A 122 -7.61 9.99 17.11
C ALA A 122 -6.23 9.56 17.66
N TYR A 123 -5.27 9.27 16.78
CA TYR A 123 -3.94 8.75 17.13
C TYR A 123 -2.83 9.49 16.36
N PRO A 124 -2.61 10.79 16.62
CA PRO A 124 -1.72 11.64 15.83
C PRO A 124 -0.24 11.23 15.88
N GLN A 125 0.15 10.43 16.87
CA GLN A 125 1.51 9.89 16.99
C GLN A 125 1.84 8.81 15.96
N TRP A 126 0.82 8.20 15.33
CA TRP A 126 0.99 7.10 14.40
C TRP A 126 0.77 7.53 12.95
N PHE A 127 1.42 6.83 12.03
CA PHE A 127 0.97 6.84 10.64
C PHE A 127 -0.16 5.83 10.47
N ILE A 128 -0.93 5.99 9.41
CA ILE A 128 -1.96 5.05 8.97
C ILE A 128 -2.01 5.03 7.45
N GLY A 129 -2.19 3.86 6.84
CA GLY A 129 -2.32 3.76 5.40
C GLY A 129 -3.00 2.48 4.95
N SER A 130 -3.29 2.41 3.64
CA SER A 130 -3.95 1.26 3.03
C SER A 130 -3.11 0.60 1.95
N ASN A 131 -3.24 -0.72 1.82
CA ASN A 131 -2.80 -1.39 0.60
C ASN A 131 -3.66 -0.91 -0.58
N ALA A 132 -3.14 -1.00 -1.81
CA ALA A 132 -3.97 -0.82 -2.99
C ALA A 132 -5.08 -1.90 -3.01
N ASP A 133 -6.27 -1.50 -3.44
CA ASP A 133 -7.49 -2.33 -3.47
C ASP A 133 -7.57 -3.29 -4.66
N LEU A 134 -6.62 -3.22 -5.59
CA LEU A 134 -6.56 -4.10 -6.75
C LEU A 134 -5.54 -5.24 -6.57
N PRO A 135 -5.79 -6.43 -7.16
CA PRO A 135 -4.84 -7.55 -7.12
C PRO A 135 -3.50 -7.17 -7.78
N ILE A 136 -2.47 -7.99 -7.60
CA ILE A 136 -1.07 -7.81 -8.12
C ILE A 136 -0.29 -6.66 -7.46
N VAL A 137 -0.93 -5.54 -7.18
CA VAL A 137 -0.29 -4.34 -6.57
C VAL A 137 -0.67 -4.12 -5.11
N GLY A 138 -1.72 -4.79 -4.64
CA GLY A 138 -2.17 -4.78 -3.25
C GLY A 138 -1.54 -5.86 -2.36
N GLY A 139 -1.90 -5.81 -1.08
CA GLY A 139 -1.53 -6.82 -0.08
C GLY A 139 -2.30 -8.13 -0.27
N SER A 140 -1.96 -9.15 0.53
CA SER A 140 -2.53 -10.51 0.38
C SER A 140 -3.95 -10.69 0.95
N LEU A 141 -4.59 -9.64 1.47
CA LEU A 141 -5.89 -9.70 2.15
C LEU A 141 -6.83 -8.61 1.62
N LEU A 142 -7.35 -8.78 0.39
CA LEU A 142 -8.22 -7.77 -0.24
C LEU A 142 -9.71 -7.92 0.14
N ALA A 143 -10.09 -9.06 0.72
CA ALA A 143 -11.48 -9.41 0.97
C ALA A 143 -12.13 -8.65 2.14
N HIS A 144 -11.33 -8.17 3.10
CA HIS A 144 -11.81 -7.39 4.25
C HIS A 144 -11.05 -6.06 4.35
N ASP A 145 -11.80 -4.97 4.23
CA ASP A 145 -11.39 -3.59 4.39
C ASP A 145 -10.62 -3.34 5.69
N HIS A 146 -9.34 -2.99 5.55
CA HIS A 146 -8.44 -2.77 6.67
C HIS A 146 -7.29 -1.82 6.30
N PHE A 147 -6.72 -1.18 7.33
CA PHE A 147 -5.57 -0.30 7.26
C PHE A 147 -4.43 -0.85 8.12
N GLN A 148 -3.22 -0.37 7.85
CA GLN A 148 -2.04 -0.64 8.66
C GLN A 148 -1.40 0.67 9.11
N GLY A 149 -0.95 0.71 10.35
CA GLY A 149 -0.39 1.92 10.95
C GLY A 149 0.64 1.61 12.04
N GLY A 150 1.07 2.66 12.74
CA GLY A 150 1.90 2.52 13.95
C GLY A 150 2.95 3.61 14.13
N GLY A 151 3.85 3.40 15.09
CA GLY A 151 4.86 4.37 15.54
C GLY A 151 6.14 4.43 14.72
N TYR A 152 6.17 3.85 13.52
CA TYR A 152 7.37 3.79 12.68
C TYR A 152 7.38 4.86 11.58
N ARG A 153 8.49 5.57 11.45
CA ARG A 153 8.75 6.48 10.32
C ARG A 153 9.52 5.74 9.23
N PHE A 154 8.84 5.40 8.14
CA PHE A 154 9.41 4.68 7.02
C PHE A 154 10.36 5.54 6.18
N PRO A 155 11.30 4.92 5.41
CA PRO A 155 12.15 5.61 4.46
C PRO A 155 11.41 6.56 3.51
N LEU A 156 10.29 6.13 2.90
CA LEU A 156 9.48 7.00 2.02
C LEU A 156 9.04 8.29 2.75
N MET A 157 8.57 8.19 3.98
CA MET A 157 8.08 9.34 4.76
C MET A 157 9.18 10.37 5.04
N LYS A 158 10.44 9.91 5.08
CA LYS A 158 11.64 10.76 5.27
C LYS A 158 12.17 11.32 3.94
N ALA A 159 11.79 10.74 2.81
CA ALA A 159 12.29 11.13 1.50
C ALA A 159 11.84 12.56 1.14
N PRO A 160 12.73 13.38 0.54
CA PRO A 160 12.40 14.76 0.22
C PRO A 160 11.50 14.86 -1.01
N VAL A 161 10.77 15.97 -1.14
CA VAL A 161 10.07 16.33 -2.37
C VAL A 161 11.10 16.70 -3.44
N ARG A 162 11.04 16.05 -4.62
CA ARG A 162 11.90 16.31 -5.79
C ARG A 162 11.43 17.53 -6.58
N ARG A 163 10.11 17.69 -6.74
CA ARG A 163 9.51 18.76 -7.54
C ARG A 163 8.12 19.11 -6.99
N CYS A 164 7.89 20.38 -6.70
CA CYS A 164 6.56 20.87 -6.31
C CYS A 164 5.70 21.17 -7.54
N PHE A 165 4.39 21.11 -7.36
CA PHE A 165 3.39 21.60 -8.33
C PHE A 165 2.19 22.21 -7.57
N ALA A 166 1.42 23.04 -8.27
CA ALA A 166 0.25 23.69 -7.68
C ALA A 166 -1.01 22.84 -7.94
N LEU A 167 -1.96 22.91 -7.01
CA LEU A 167 -3.33 22.46 -7.19
C LEU A 167 -4.23 23.70 -7.22
N PRO A 168 -4.69 24.16 -8.41
CA PRO A 168 -5.47 25.40 -8.53
C PRO A 168 -6.72 25.37 -7.65
N GLY A 169 -6.96 26.41 -6.84
CA GLY A 169 -8.08 26.46 -5.88
C GLY A 169 -7.80 25.80 -4.52
N LEU A 170 -6.58 25.28 -4.31
CA LEU A 170 -6.11 24.70 -3.05
C LEU A 170 -4.75 25.28 -2.65
N GLU A 171 -4.64 26.61 -2.65
CA GLU A 171 -3.38 27.35 -2.47
C GLU A 171 -2.73 27.10 -1.09
N GLY A 172 -3.51 26.67 -0.10
CA GLY A 172 -3.02 26.28 1.23
C GLY A 172 -2.42 24.86 1.31
N VAL A 173 -2.45 24.10 0.21
CA VAL A 173 -1.92 22.73 0.15
C VAL A 173 -0.61 22.71 -0.63
N GLN A 174 0.43 22.17 -0.02
CA GLN A 174 1.69 21.89 -0.71
C GLN A 174 1.58 20.53 -1.40
N ALA A 175 1.82 20.49 -2.70
CA ALA A 175 1.83 19.25 -3.48
C ALA A 175 3.17 19.07 -4.20
N GLY A 176 3.66 17.83 -4.29
CA GLY A 176 4.90 17.54 -4.98
C GLY A 176 5.16 16.07 -5.25
N ILE A 177 6.09 15.82 -6.17
CA ILE A 177 6.61 14.48 -6.48
C ILE A 177 7.73 14.17 -5.50
N VAL A 178 7.67 13.04 -4.80
CA VAL A 178 8.72 12.61 -3.86
C VAL A 178 9.93 12.06 -4.63
N ARG A 179 11.15 12.29 -4.12
CA ARG A 179 12.36 11.59 -4.58
C ARG A 179 12.31 10.14 -4.09
N TRP A 180 11.49 9.33 -4.74
CA TRP A 180 11.27 7.93 -4.40
C TRP A 180 11.33 7.05 -5.66
N PRO A 181 11.72 5.76 -5.55
CA PRO A 181 11.82 4.89 -6.73
C PRO A 181 10.46 4.59 -7.37
N ALA A 182 9.40 4.52 -6.56
CA ALA A 182 8.02 4.44 -7.03
C ALA A 182 7.41 5.83 -7.24
N SER A 183 6.29 5.91 -7.96
CA SER A 183 5.62 7.17 -8.27
C SER A 183 4.77 7.65 -7.10
N VAL A 184 5.17 8.73 -6.44
CA VAL A 184 4.50 9.24 -5.23
C VAL A 184 4.19 10.72 -5.37
N VAL A 185 2.92 11.06 -5.14
CA VAL A 185 2.50 12.43 -4.84
C VAL A 185 2.44 12.61 -3.33
N ARG A 186 3.17 13.60 -2.81
CA ARG A 186 3.05 14.04 -1.42
C ARG A 186 2.20 15.30 -1.36
N LEU A 187 1.24 15.28 -0.44
CA LEU A 187 0.39 16.41 -0.08
C LEU A 187 0.67 16.78 1.37
N ARG A 188 0.78 18.07 1.65
CA ARG A 188 0.84 18.61 3.01
C ARG A 188 -0.18 19.72 3.16
N ALA A 189 -1.03 19.62 4.17
CA ALA A 189 -2.14 20.54 4.39
C ALA A 189 -2.33 20.85 5.88
N PRO A 190 -2.72 22.08 6.24
CA PRO A 190 -2.92 22.49 7.62
C PRO A 190 -4.24 21.97 8.23
N GLY A 191 -5.14 21.40 7.42
CA GLY A 191 -6.47 21.01 7.87
C GLY A 191 -7.04 19.81 7.13
N ARG A 192 -7.87 19.04 7.84
CA ARG A 192 -8.57 17.84 7.33
C ARG A 192 -9.30 18.09 6.01
N GLY A 193 -10.07 19.17 5.92
CA GLY A 193 -10.86 19.48 4.72
C GLY A 193 -9.99 19.73 3.49
N ALA A 194 -8.92 20.49 3.63
CA ALA A 194 -7.99 20.79 2.55
C ALA A 194 -7.23 19.54 2.09
N LEU A 195 -6.81 18.69 3.04
CA LEU A 195 -6.17 17.41 2.70
C LEU A 195 -7.13 16.47 1.95
N LEU A 196 -8.36 16.32 2.45
CA LEU A 196 -9.37 15.46 1.85
C LEU A 196 -9.68 15.89 0.41
N GLU A 197 -9.81 17.19 0.18
CA GLU A 197 -10.06 17.74 -1.15
C GLU A 197 -8.88 17.50 -2.10
N ALA A 198 -7.66 17.84 -1.67
CA ALA A 198 -6.46 17.65 -2.49
C ALA A 198 -6.21 16.17 -2.83
N ALA A 199 -6.31 15.29 -1.84
CA ALA A 199 -6.09 13.86 -2.02
C ALA A 199 -7.19 13.23 -2.89
N GLY A 200 -8.45 13.66 -2.70
CA GLY A 200 -9.56 13.27 -3.54
C GLY A 200 -9.34 13.64 -5.00
N ARG A 201 -8.97 14.90 -5.29
CA ARG A 201 -8.68 15.36 -6.66
C ARG A 201 -7.56 14.57 -7.32
N VAL A 202 -6.45 14.32 -6.61
CA VAL A 202 -5.34 13.50 -7.13
C VAL A 202 -5.79 12.07 -7.43
N LEU A 203 -6.55 11.45 -6.52
CA LEU A 203 -7.03 10.09 -6.68
C LEU A 203 -8.02 9.97 -7.84
N GLU A 204 -8.99 10.89 -7.95
CA GLU A 204 -10.00 10.91 -9.01
C GLU A 204 -9.37 11.11 -10.39
N ALA A 205 -8.43 12.05 -10.51
CA ALA A 205 -7.67 12.24 -11.74
C ALA A 205 -6.86 10.97 -12.09
N TRP A 206 -6.17 10.38 -11.11
CA TRP A 206 -5.37 9.18 -11.33
C TRP A 206 -6.21 7.99 -11.79
N ARG A 207 -7.39 7.77 -11.21
CA ARG A 207 -8.27 6.63 -11.55
C ARG A 207 -8.66 6.57 -13.02
N THR A 208 -8.68 7.71 -13.71
CA THR A 208 -9.05 7.80 -15.13
C THR A 208 -7.87 8.12 -16.05
N PHE A 209 -6.68 8.36 -15.48
CA PHE A 209 -5.52 8.78 -16.23
C PHE A 209 -5.00 7.69 -17.19
N VAL A 210 -4.70 8.10 -18.43
CA VAL A 210 -4.13 7.27 -19.49
C VAL A 210 -2.78 7.84 -19.89
N TRP A 211 -1.80 6.95 -20.03
CA TRP A 211 -0.50 7.29 -20.63
C TRP A 211 0.09 6.06 -21.33
N GLU A 212 -0.33 5.86 -22.58
CA GLU A 212 0.12 4.74 -23.43
C GLU A 212 1.64 4.59 -23.54
N PRO A 213 2.45 5.68 -23.63
CA PRO A 213 3.90 5.53 -23.73
C PRO A 213 4.55 4.79 -22.54
N SER A 214 3.93 4.80 -21.36
CA SER A 214 4.37 3.99 -20.21
C SER A 214 3.48 2.76 -19.97
N GLY A 215 2.54 2.46 -20.88
CA GLY A 215 1.59 1.35 -20.75
C GLY A 215 0.53 1.55 -19.65
N ILE A 216 0.32 2.79 -19.20
CA ILE A 216 -0.67 3.13 -18.17
C ILE A 216 -2.04 3.24 -18.85
N ARG A 217 -2.95 2.34 -18.44
CA ARG A 217 -4.36 2.40 -18.79
C ARG A 217 -5.19 2.25 -17.52
N PRO A 218 -6.28 3.01 -17.36
CA PRO A 218 -7.12 2.98 -16.17
C PRO A 218 -8.02 1.75 -16.11
N TRP A 219 -8.31 1.13 -17.26
CA TRP A 219 -9.06 -0.11 -17.38
C TRP A 219 -8.79 -0.83 -18.71
N THR A 220 -9.18 -2.09 -18.79
CA THR A 220 -9.37 -2.84 -20.03
C THR A 220 -10.79 -3.41 -20.08
N ASP A 221 -11.37 -3.45 -21.28
CA ASP A 221 -12.62 -4.15 -21.50
C ASP A 221 -12.28 -5.62 -21.82
N GLU A 222 -12.75 -6.55 -20.99
CA GLU A 222 -12.55 -8.00 -21.18
C GLU A 222 -13.81 -8.62 -21.82
N PRO A 223 -13.69 -9.57 -22.77
CA PRO A 223 -14.84 -10.25 -23.33
C PRO A 223 -15.57 -11.02 -22.22
N GLY A 224 -16.87 -10.76 -22.03
CA GLY A 224 -17.68 -11.57 -21.14
C GLY A 224 -17.95 -12.94 -21.77
N ASP A 225 -17.89 -14.02 -20.97
CA ASP A 225 -18.07 -15.41 -21.45
C ASP A 225 -19.40 -15.65 -22.19
N ALA A 226 -20.44 -14.83 -21.92
CA ALA A 226 -21.73 -14.87 -22.61
C ALA A 226 -22.53 -13.53 -22.55
N GLY A 227 -21.86 -12.40 -22.30
CA GLY A 227 -22.49 -11.11 -22.00
C GLY A 227 -21.71 -9.90 -22.49
N PRO A 228 -22.13 -8.65 -22.18
CA PRO A 228 -21.36 -7.46 -22.52
C PRO A 228 -19.97 -7.52 -21.86
N SER A 229 -18.99 -6.88 -22.50
CA SER A 229 -17.63 -6.81 -21.97
C SER A 229 -17.63 -6.25 -20.55
N GLU A 230 -16.97 -6.92 -19.62
CA GLU A 230 -16.78 -6.43 -18.26
C GLU A 230 -15.55 -5.52 -18.21
N ARG A 231 -15.67 -4.42 -17.46
CA ARG A 231 -14.58 -3.46 -17.30
C ARG A 231 -13.71 -3.85 -16.11
N ARG A 232 -12.46 -4.20 -16.40
CA ARG A 232 -11.44 -4.45 -15.39
C ARG A 232 -10.62 -3.20 -15.13
N TYR A 233 -10.71 -2.64 -13.93
CA TYR A 233 -9.94 -1.45 -13.54
C TYR A 233 -8.48 -1.78 -13.19
N HIS A 234 -7.60 -0.81 -13.42
CA HIS A 234 -6.16 -0.98 -13.20
C HIS A 234 -5.49 0.10 -12.35
N ASN A 235 -5.93 1.36 -12.42
CA ASN A 235 -5.33 2.43 -11.62
C ASN A 235 -5.87 2.39 -10.18
N THR A 236 -4.96 2.36 -9.22
CA THR A 236 -5.24 2.44 -7.77
C THR A 236 -4.09 3.15 -7.06
N ALA A 237 -4.15 3.31 -5.74
CA ALA A 237 -3.11 3.96 -4.96
C ALA A 237 -2.92 3.32 -3.59
N ASN A 238 -1.74 3.52 -3.00
CA ASN A 238 -1.55 3.38 -1.56
C ASN A 238 -1.64 4.76 -0.91
N PRO A 239 -2.74 5.10 -0.22
CA PRO A 239 -2.78 6.29 0.63
C PRO A 239 -2.07 6.00 1.96
N ILE A 240 -1.14 6.87 2.33
CA ILE A 240 -0.36 6.84 3.58
C ILE A 240 -0.46 8.21 4.22
N LEU A 241 -0.95 8.29 5.44
CA LEU A 241 -1.16 9.53 6.17
C LEU A 241 -0.36 9.52 7.47
N TRP A 242 0.22 10.68 7.79
CA TRP A 242 0.73 10.96 9.12
C TRP A 242 0.65 12.45 9.46
N ARG A 243 0.93 12.75 10.73
CA ARG A 243 1.01 14.13 11.24
C ARG A 243 2.47 14.58 11.33
N GLU A 244 2.76 15.79 10.85
CA GLU A 244 4.05 16.46 11.01
C GLU A 244 3.83 17.84 11.65
N GLY A 245 4.08 17.93 12.96
CA GLY A 245 3.59 19.05 13.75
C GLY A 245 2.06 19.12 13.68
N ASP A 246 1.54 20.29 13.33
CA ASP A 246 0.10 20.53 13.19
C ASP A 246 -0.45 20.20 11.79
N ASP A 247 0.43 19.87 10.84
CA ASP A 247 0.02 19.58 9.47
C ASP A 247 -0.26 18.09 9.25
N TYR A 248 -1.20 17.83 8.34
CA TYR A 248 -1.40 16.51 7.76
C TYR A 248 -0.46 16.33 6.57
N VAL A 249 0.21 15.18 6.48
CA VAL A 249 1.03 14.81 5.33
C VAL A 249 0.53 13.48 4.78
N MET A 250 0.13 13.46 3.51
CA MET A 250 -0.32 12.27 2.81
C MET A 250 0.57 11.97 1.62
N ASP A 251 1.09 10.75 1.57
CA ASP A 251 1.66 10.17 0.36
C ASP A 251 0.60 9.33 -0.35
N LEU A 252 0.40 9.60 -1.64
CA LEU A 252 -0.35 8.79 -2.56
C LEU A 252 0.65 8.10 -3.49
N VAL A 253 0.95 6.83 -3.23
CA VAL A 253 1.76 6.04 -4.16
C VAL A 253 0.85 5.56 -5.29
N LEU A 254 1.09 6.03 -6.51
CA LEU A 254 0.30 5.69 -7.69
C LEU A 254 0.67 4.29 -8.16
N ARG A 255 -0.33 3.41 -8.29
CA ARG A 255 -0.18 2.00 -8.63
C ARG A 255 -1.04 1.65 -9.86
N ASN A 256 -0.58 0.66 -10.62
CA ASN A 256 -1.36 0.11 -11.72
C ASN A 256 -1.15 -1.41 -11.80
N ASN A 257 -2.24 -2.19 -11.85
CA ASN A 257 -2.17 -3.65 -11.81
C ASN A 257 -2.21 -4.35 -13.17
N ARG A 258 -2.08 -3.60 -14.27
CA ARG A 258 -2.24 -4.13 -15.61
C ARG A 258 -1.18 -5.19 -15.92
N THR A 259 -1.60 -6.25 -16.59
CA THR A 259 -0.74 -7.30 -17.15
C THR A 259 -0.63 -7.13 -18.66
N THR A 260 0.40 -7.71 -19.25
CA THR A 260 0.60 -7.81 -20.70
C THR A 260 1.07 -9.22 -21.05
N LEU A 261 1.14 -9.58 -22.33
CA LEU A 261 1.69 -10.88 -22.74
C LEU A 261 3.16 -11.02 -22.33
N GLU A 262 3.91 -9.92 -22.38
CA GLU A 262 5.31 -9.82 -22.00
C GLU A 262 5.50 -9.78 -20.47
N HIS A 263 4.49 -9.31 -19.74
CA HIS A 263 4.49 -9.18 -18.28
C HIS A 263 3.22 -9.81 -17.67
N PRO A 264 3.11 -11.14 -17.66
CA PRO A 264 1.92 -11.84 -17.18
C PRO A 264 1.71 -11.69 -15.67
N CYS A 265 2.79 -11.48 -14.91
CA CYS A 265 2.72 -11.20 -13.46
C CYS A 265 2.46 -9.73 -13.12
N GLY A 266 2.36 -8.84 -14.12
CA GLY A 266 2.10 -7.40 -13.94
C GLY A 266 3.18 -6.52 -14.55
N LEU A 267 2.76 -5.48 -15.26
CA LEU A 267 3.64 -4.50 -15.91
C LEU A 267 4.42 -3.66 -14.88
N PHE A 268 3.78 -3.33 -13.76
CA PHE A 268 4.36 -2.55 -12.65
C PHE A 268 4.51 -3.41 -11.39
N HIS A 269 5.10 -4.60 -11.59
CA HIS A 269 5.30 -5.61 -10.56
C HIS A 269 6.78 -6.04 -10.50
N VAL A 270 7.12 -6.91 -9.56
CA VAL A 270 8.47 -7.47 -9.43
C VAL A 270 8.88 -8.14 -10.75
N PRO A 271 10.04 -7.78 -11.34
CA PRO A 271 10.52 -8.45 -12.54
C PRO A 271 10.81 -9.93 -12.29
N GLU A 272 10.46 -10.80 -13.24
CA GLU A 272 10.60 -12.26 -13.07
C GLU A 272 12.04 -12.70 -12.74
N ARG A 273 13.04 -12.00 -13.30
CA ARG A 273 14.46 -12.24 -12.99
C ARG A 273 14.78 -12.09 -11.51
N LEU A 274 13.98 -11.34 -10.73
CA LEU A 274 14.15 -11.09 -9.30
C LEU A 274 13.30 -12.01 -8.41
N PHE A 275 12.53 -12.93 -8.98
CA PHE A 275 11.69 -13.86 -8.20
C PHE A 275 12.49 -14.75 -7.24
N HIS A 276 13.76 -15.01 -7.55
CA HIS A 276 14.66 -15.71 -6.63
C HIS A 276 14.83 -14.93 -5.30
N ILE A 277 14.77 -13.59 -5.33
CA ILE A 277 14.78 -12.73 -4.14
C ILE A 277 13.36 -12.58 -3.57
N LYS A 278 12.41 -12.15 -4.39
CA LYS A 278 11.02 -11.93 -3.96
C LYS A 278 10.07 -12.10 -5.12
N LYS A 279 9.04 -12.92 -4.93
CA LYS A 279 7.97 -13.14 -5.92
C LYS A 279 6.65 -12.46 -5.54
N GLU A 280 6.43 -12.23 -4.25
CA GLU A 280 5.17 -11.69 -3.72
C GLU A 280 4.93 -10.23 -4.11
N ASN A 281 3.66 -9.82 -4.08
CA ASN A 281 3.24 -8.42 -4.26
C ASN A 281 3.92 -7.46 -3.26
N ILE A 282 4.12 -6.23 -3.73
CA ILE A 282 4.67 -5.13 -2.92
C ILE A 282 3.51 -4.43 -2.21
N GLY A 283 3.31 -4.82 -0.95
CA GLY A 283 2.32 -4.22 -0.06
C GLY A 283 2.75 -2.88 0.52
N LEU A 284 1.90 -2.30 1.36
CA LEU A 284 2.06 -0.98 1.97
C LEU A 284 3.41 -0.78 2.69
N ILE A 285 3.82 -1.73 3.53
CA ILE A 285 5.09 -1.64 4.29
C ILE A 285 6.29 -1.62 3.33
N GLU A 286 6.21 -2.45 2.29
CA GLU A 286 7.29 -2.62 1.32
C GLU A 286 7.36 -1.44 0.36
N ILE A 287 6.24 -0.88 -0.08
CA ILE A 287 6.28 0.29 -0.96
C ILE A 287 6.83 1.54 -0.25
N MET A 288 6.72 1.59 1.08
CA MET A 288 7.30 2.64 1.93
C MET A 288 8.81 2.45 2.22
N GLY A 289 9.43 1.37 1.75
CA GLY A 289 10.88 1.18 1.81
C GLY A 289 11.38 0.21 2.89
N ARG A 290 10.50 -0.63 3.46
CA ARG A 290 10.91 -1.76 4.31
C ARG A 290 10.60 -3.09 3.66
N ALA A 291 11.62 -3.76 3.14
CA ALA A 291 11.47 -5.06 2.48
C ALA A 291 11.05 -6.13 3.47
N ILE A 292 10.11 -6.99 3.08
CA ILE A 292 9.78 -8.21 3.81
C ILE A 292 10.17 -9.37 2.90
N LEU A 293 11.42 -9.81 3.04
CA LEU A 293 12.02 -10.88 2.27
C LEU A 293 11.69 -12.26 2.86
N PRO A 294 11.65 -13.30 2.01
CA PRO A 294 11.27 -14.64 2.42
C PRO A 294 12.36 -15.31 3.27
N GLY A 295 11.92 -16.17 4.20
CA GLY A 295 12.80 -16.83 5.16
C GLY A 295 13.92 -17.68 4.55
N ARG A 296 13.75 -18.19 3.32
CA ARG A 296 14.76 -19.01 2.63
C ARG A 296 16.12 -18.28 2.48
N LEU A 297 16.10 -16.96 2.30
CA LEU A 297 17.31 -16.17 2.08
C LEU A 297 18.19 -16.08 3.33
N ALA A 298 17.64 -16.41 4.50
CA ALA A 298 18.42 -16.40 5.74
C ALA A 298 19.56 -17.42 5.73
N ALA A 299 19.41 -18.54 5.01
CA ALA A 299 20.43 -19.58 4.89
C ALA A 299 21.62 -19.15 4.00
N GLU A 300 21.44 -18.12 3.17
CA GLU A 300 22.44 -17.60 2.22
C GLU A 300 23.11 -16.31 2.72
N LEU A 301 22.89 -15.95 3.99
CA LEU A 301 23.55 -14.83 4.61
C LEU A 301 24.94 -15.22 5.13
N PRO A 302 25.95 -14.33 5.01
CA PRO A 302 25.86 -12.93 4.59
C PRO A 302 25.96 -12.67 3.07
N GLU A 303 26.27 -13.68 2.27
CA GLU A 303 26.65 -13.55 0.85
C GLU A 303 25.57 -12.90 -0.02
N VAL A 304 24.29 -13.16 0.26
CA VAL A 304 23.17 -12.65 -0.54
C VAL A 304 22.79 -11.19 -0.22
N ARG A 305 23.37 -10.55 0.82
CA ARG A 305 22.99 -9.17 1.20
C ARG A 305 23.14 -8.16 0.07
N PRO A 306 24.30 -8.04 -0.60
CA PRO A 306 24.47 -7.03 -1.67
C PRO A 306 23.52 -7.27 -2.86
N VAL A 307 23.08 -8.51 -3.05
CA VAL A 307 22.08 -8.85 -4.07
C VAL A 307 20.70 -8.37 -3.63
N CYS A 308 20.31 -8.64 -2.38
CA CYS A 308 19.05 -8.17 -1.80
C CYS A 308 18.93 -6.65 -1.81
N ASP A 309 20.01 -5.94 -1.44
CA ASP A 309 20.05 -4.47 -1.36
C ASP A 309 19.73 -3.83 -2.72
N ARG A 310 20.44 -4.29 -3.76
CA ARG A 310 20.23 -3.82 -5.14
C ARG A 310 18.86 -4.23 -5.67
N ALA A 311 18.48 -5.49 -5.46
CA ALA A 311 17.22 -6.03 -5.95
C ALA A 311 16.01 -5.30 -5.36
N TYR A 312 16.05 -4.93 -4.08
CA TYR A 312 14.91 -4.27 -3.45
C TYR A 312 14.69 -2.84 -3.98
N TYR A 313 15.77 -2.08 -4.20
CA TYR A 313 15.66 -0.79 -4.86
C TYR A 313 15.07 -0.93 -6.27
N GLU A 314 15.56 -1.89 -7.05
CA GLU A 314 15.07 -2.19 -8.40
C GLU A 314 13.59 -2.63 -8.41
N ILE A 315 13.16 -3.40 -7.40
CA ILE A 315 11.76 -3.78 -7.19
C ILE A 315 10.87 -2.55 -7.00
N LEU A 316 11.31 -1.58 -6.19
CA LEU A 316 10.55 -0.34 -5.99
C LEU A 316 10.48 0.49 -7.28
N GLN A 317 11.56 0.52 -8.08
CA GLN A 317 11.54 1.15 -9.41
C GLN A 317 10.58 0.44 -10.37
N ALA A 318 10.53 -0.89 -10.33
CA ALA A 318 9.62 -1.68 -11.14
C ALA A 318 8.16 -1.41 -10.78
N ALA A 319 7.86 -1.22 -9.49
CA ALA A 319 6.52 -0.89 -9.00
C ALA A 319 6.04 0.54 -9.34
N GLY A 320 6.94 1.47 -9.69
CA GLY A 320 6.59 2.83 -10.09
C GLY A 320 5.98 2.91 -11.49
N VAL A 321 4.89 3.66 -11.66
CA VAL A 321 4.19 3.81 -12.96
C VAL A 321 4.90 4.81 -13.90
N PHE A 322 5.43 5.90 -13.34
CA PHE A 322 6.27 6.87 -14.04
C PHE A 322 7.74 6.58 -13.75
N LYS A 323 8.46 6.05 -14.74
CA LYS A 323 9.88 5.72 -14.63
C LYS A 323 10.75 6.99 -14.64
N ASP A 324 11.98 6.91 -14.13
CA ASP A 324 12.93 8.04 -14.17
C ASP A 324 13.63 8.16 -15.53
N ASP A 325 12.85 8.13 -16.60
CA ASP A 325 13.26 8.31 -17.99
C ASP A 325 12.47 9.46 -18.63
N GLU A 326 12.69 9.71 -19.92
CA GLU A 326 11.99 10.78 -20.64
C GLU A 326 10.47 10.55 -20.69
N CYS A 327 10.06 9.30 -20.91
CA CYS A 327 8.67 8.89 -21.01
C CYS A 327 7.92 9.11 -19.70
N GLY A 328 8.50 8.69 -18.57
CA GLY A 328 7.91 8.88 -17.25
C GLY A 328 7.90 10.34 -16.80
N ARG A 329 8.92 11.14 -17.17
CA ARG A 329 8.89 12.60 -16.93
C ARG A 329 7.78 13.30 -17.71
N ALA A 330 7.56 12.91 -18.96
CA ALA A 330 6.44 13.40 -19.76
C ALA A 330 5.09 12.96 -19.18
N GLY A 331 4.99 11.70 -18.72
CA GLY A 331 3.81 11.17 -18.05
C GLY A 331 3.46 11.94 -16.77
N TRP A 332 4.44 12.27 -15.93
CA TRP A 332 4.24 13.14 -14.77
C TRP A 332 3.71 14.52 -15.15
N ALA A 333 4.27 15.13 -16.20
CA ALA A 333 3.82 16.44 -16.66
C ALA A 333 2.37 16.39 -17.18
N ALA A 334 2.03 15.36 -17.95
CA ALA A 334 0.67 15.13 -18.43
C ALA A 334 -0.31 14.89 -17.27
N PHE A 335 0.05 14.08 -16.28
CA PHE A 335 -0.78 13.84 -15.11
C PHE A 335 -1.00 15.11 -14.28
N ILE A 336 0.06 15.87 -14.00
CA ILE A 336 -0.07 17.13 -13.25
C ILE A 336 -0.95 18.13 -13.99
N ALA A 337 -0.94 18.13 -15.32
CA ALA A 337 -1.79 19.02 -16.12
C ALA A 337 -3.29 18.69 -16.00
N THR A 338 -3.67 17.50 -15.52
CA THR A 338 -5.06 17.13 -15.23
C THR A 338 -5.50 17.49 -13.81
N LEU A 339 -4.57 17.94 -12.95
CA LEU A 339 -4.81 18.28 -11.55
C LEU A 339 -5.16 19.75 -11.35
#